data_AF-A0A5K1AQ24-F1
#
_entry.id   AF-A0A5K1AQ24-F1
#
_cell.length_a   1.000
_cell.length_b   1.000
_cell.length_c   1.000
_cell.angle_alpha   90.00
_cell.angle_beta   90.00
_cell.angle_gamma   90.00
#
_symmetry.space_group_name_H-M   'P 1'
#
loop_
_entity.id
_entity.type
_entity.pdbx_description
1 polymer ?
#
loop_
_entity_poly.entity_id
_entity_poly.type
_entity_poly.pdbx_seq_one_letter_code
_entity_poly.pdbx_strand_id
1 'polypeptide(L)' 'VKFNTVSGTSMSCPHVSSIVGLVKKVHPDWCPAALKSAIMTIGENNFQMHIKV' A
#
# COMPACT_ATOMS: atom_id res chain seq x y z
N VAL A 1 12.51 -23.01 16.36
CA VAL A 1 11.89 -22.04 15.43
C VAL A 1 12.89 -21.70 14.34
N LYS A 2 12.52 -21.82 13.05
CA LYS A 2 13.40 -21.50 11.91
C LYS A 2 12.99 -20.14 11.35
N PHE A 3 13.91 -19.17 11.41
CA PHE A 3 13.75 -17.86 10.79
C PHE A 3 14.85 -17.68 9.74
N ASN A 4 14.53 -17.01 8.63
CA ASN A 4 15.49 -16.73 7.57
C ASN A 4 15.36 -15.27 7.15
N THR A 5 16.48 -14.57 7.03
CA THR A 5 16.51 -13.19 6.55
C THR A 5 16.78 -13.20 5.06
N VAL A 6 15.81 -12.74 4.27
CA VAL A 6 15.85 -12.75 2.81
C VAL A 6 15.52 -11.36 2.29
N SER A 7 16.25 -10.93 1.26
CA SER A 7 16.03 -9.64 0.59
C SER A 7 15.49 -9.87 -0.82
N GLY A 8 14.54 -9.02 -1.23
CA GLY A 8 13.94 -9.04 -2.55
C GLY A 8 12.60 -8.31 -2.55
N THR A 9 12.16 -7.80 -3.71
CA THR A 9 10.88 -7.10 -3.85
C THR A 9 9.68 -7.99 -3.48
N SER A 10 9.82 -9.31 -3.64
CA SER A 10 8.86 -10.31 -3.16
C SER A 10 8.60 -10.24 -1.65
N MET A 11 9.57 -9.76 -0.86
CA MET A 11 9.42 -9.58 0.59
C MET A 11 8.72 -8.27 0.95
N SER A 12 8.74 -7.27 0.07
CA SER A 12 7.94 -6.03 0.18
C SER A 12 6.46 -6.25 -0.17
N CYS A 13 6.16 -7.19 -1.08
CA CYS A 13 4.80 -7.53 -1.49
C CYS A 13 3.84 -7.85 -0.32
N PRO A 14 4.19 -8.74 0.65
CA PRO A 14 3.33 -9.01 1.81
C PRO A 14 3.16 -7.79 2.73
N HIS A 15 4.10 -6.84 2.74
CA HIS A 15 3.99 -5.60 3.52
C HIS A 15 2.99 -4.63 2.88
N VAL A 16 3.00 -4.48 1.56
CA VAL A 16 2.03 -3.61 0.87
C VAL A 16 0.63 -4.21 0.90
N SER A 17 0.49 -5.52 0.67
CA SER A 17 -0.81 -6.19 0.65
C SER A 17 -1.50 -6.20 2.01
N SER A 18 -0.74 -6.29 3.11
CA SER A 18 -1.28 -6.16 4.47
C SER A 18 -1.84 -4.76 4.74
N ILE A 19 -1.14 -3.70 4.32
CA ILE A 19 -1.63 -2.32 4.42
C ILE A 19 -2.93 -2.14 3.62
N VAL A 20 -2.96 -2.60 2.36
CA VAL A 20 -4.16 -2.54 1.51
C VAL A 20 -5.33 -3.27 2.16
N GLY A 21 -5.09 -4.46 2.72
CA GLY A 21 -6.12 -5.26 3.40
C GLY A 21 -6.73 -4.55 4.61
N LEU A 22 -5.91 -3.86 5.40
CA LEU A 22 -6.38 -3.05 6.53
C LEU A 22 -7.24 -1.87 6.05
N VAL A 23 -6.78 -1.13 5.06
CA VAL A 23 -7.53 0.02 4.52
C VAL A 23 -8.84 -0.44 3.88
N LYS A 24 -8.85 -1.57 3.16
CA LYS A 24 -10.07 -2.14 2.56
C LYS A 24 -11.09 -2.60 3.61
N LYS A 25 -10.64 -3.04 4.78
CA LYS A 25 -11.54 -3.40 5.89
C LYS A 25 -12.21 -2.18 6.51
N VAL A 26 -11.50 -1.05 6.59
CA VAL A 26 -12.05 0.22 7.11
C VAL A 26 -12.90 0.94 6.06
N HIS A 27 -12.50 0.85 4.78
CA HIS A 27 -13.17 1.47 3.64
C HIS A 27 -13.55 0.41 2.59
N PRO A 28 -14.64 -0.36 2.82
CA PRO A 28 -15.07 -1.41 1.89
C PRO A 28 -15.51 -0.83 0.53
N ASP A 29 -16.03 0.39 0.50
CA ASP A 29 -16.55 1.03 -0.72
C ASP A 29 -15.49 1.58 -1.66
N TRP A 30 -14.21 1.63 -1.26
CA TRP A 30 -13.15 2.19 -2.08
C TRP A 30 -12.76 1.28 -3.25
N CYS A 31 -12.65 1.87 -4.44
CA CYS A 31 -12.17 1.19 -5.64
C CYS A 31 -10.67 0.84 -5.52
N PRO A 32 -10.19 -0.23 -6.18
CA PRO A 32 -8.77 -0.60 -6.16
C PRO A 32 -7.84 0.54 -6.63
N ALA A 33 -8.30 1.35 -7.58
CA ALA A 33 -7.57 2.53 -8.06
C ALA A 33 -7.41 3.61 -6.97
N ALA A 34 -8.43 3.82 -6.14
CA ALA A 34 -8.40 4.79 -5.05
C ALA A 34 -7.42 4.34 -3.95
N LEU A 35 -7.42 3.05 -3.61
CA LEU A 35 -6.47 2.46 -2.66
C LEU A 35 -5.03 2.60 -3.14
N LYS A 36 -4.78 2.31 -4.42
CA LYS A 36 -3.46 2.50 -5.01
C LYS A 36 -3.02 3.97 -4.94
N SER A 37 -3.90 4.89 -5.35
CA SER A 37 -3.59 6.33 -5.31
C SER A 37 -3.26 6.79 -3.89
N ALA A 38 -4.11 6.44 -2.92
CA ALA A 38 -3.90 6.79 -1.52
C ALA A 38 -2.56 6.29 -0.99
N ILE A 39 -2.22 5.02 -1.29
CA ILE A 39 -0.96 4.40 -0.83
C ILE A 39 0.28 5.03 -1.48
N MET A 40 0.22 5.38 -2.76
CA MET A 40 1.34 6.05 -3.42
C MET A 40 1.54 7.48 -2.87
N THR A 41 0.46 8.20 -2.56
CA THR A 41 0.53 9.55 -1.98
C THR A 41 1.07 9.56 -0.54
N ILE A 42 0.74 8.56 0.29
CA ILE A 42 1.29 8.46 1.66
C ILE A 42 2.73 7.93 1.70
N GLY A 43 3.15 7.16 0.68
CA GLY A 43 4.51 6.62 0.59
C GLY A 43 5.54 7.63 0.08
N GLU A 44 5.09 8.67 -0.62
CA GLU A 44 5.92 9.78 -1.08
C GLU A 44 5.99 10.86 0.01
N ASN A 45 7.19 11.26 0.44
CA ASN A 45 7.37 12.39 1.38
C ASN A 45 6.92 13.75 0.79
N ASN A 46 6.44 13.77 -0.44
CA ASN A 46 5.89 14.93 -1.11
C ASN A 46 4.37 14.77 -1.19
N PHE A 47 3.66 15.47 -0.30
CA PHE A 47 2.21 15.72 -0.36
C PHE A 47 1.86 16.56 -1.61
N GLN A 48 2.14 16.06 -2.81
CA GLN A 48 1.66 16.66 -4.05
C GLN A 48 0.34 16.00 -4.41
N MET A 49 -0.73 16.60 -3.89
CA MET A 49 -2.07 16.47 -4.45
C MET A 49 -2.10 17.10 -5.86
N HIS A 50 -1.52 16.43 -6.85
CA HIS A 50 -1.93 16.60 -8.23
C HIS A 50 -2.98 15.52 -8.53
N ILE A 51 -4.20 15.79 -8.06
CA ILE A 51 -5.40 15.25 -8.67
C ILE A 51 -5.39 15.76 -10.12
N LYS A 52 -5.02 14.90 -11.06
CA LYS A 52 -5.48 15.05 -12.44
C LYS A 52 -6.86 14.42 -12.52
N VAL A 53 -7.87 15.26 -12.30
CA VAL A 53 -9.17 15.13 -12.97
C VAL A 53 -9.10 16.04 -14.19
#